data_AF-A0A940ZHP9-F1
#
_entry.id   AF-A0A940ZHP9-F1
#
_cell.length_a   1.000
_cell.length_b   1.000
_cell.length_c   1.000
_cell.angle_alpha   90.00
_cell.angle_beta   90.00
_cell.angle_gamma   90.00
#
_symmetry.space_group_name_H-M   'P 1'
#
loop_
_entity.id
_entity.type
_entity.pdbx_description
1 polymer ?
#
loop_
_entity_poly.entity_id
_entity_poly.type
_entity_poly.pdbx_seq_one_letter_code
_entity_poly.pdbx_strand_id
1 'polypeptide(L)'
;GFFVLSEVILCATGGEALYADMGHLGRRPIIQAWCLVFVALALCYLGQGAFLLHGPKAQNVLFGMVLHQAQLLYIPFLVLSIIATVIASQAMISGMFSIVYQGINTRILPMFKVEYTSPELRSQIYIGFVNWFLMLAVLFIMFQFKESSRLAAAYGLAVTGTMTLTGVMMTWIFALKHQYWKALIAFCVTLADMAYLLSNSSKIPHGGYWSLVIASIPFALILLFTWGQRVLHRRMRPLTMDVFIESYNQVYRELSKIKGTALFFARDTARVPPYIVHTMFRNNIIYEDNVIISVHTVDSPFGVRGAFKTDLAPGLRSFVIEMGYMELVNIENILKKAGIEEKAIFYGLEEITTKNIFWRLFAMVKRMTPPFVQFYDLPLEKLHGVVQRIEM
;
A
#
# COMPACT_ATOMS: atom_id res chain seq x y z
N GLY A 1 24.59 29.92 0.56
CA GLY A 1 24.53 28.70 1.39
C GLY A 1 23.14 28.09 1.37
N PHE A 2 22.20 28.65 2.13
CA PHE A 2 20.87 28.04 2.35
C PHE A 2 20.12 27.62 1.08
N PHE A 3 20.04 28.46 0.05
CA PHE A 3 19.36 28.12 -1.21
C PHE A 3 20.06 27.01 -2.01
N VAL A 4 21.37 26.84 -1.85
CA VAL A 4 22.15 25.78 -2.52
C VAL A 4 21.76 24.40 -1.99
N LEU A 5 21.31 24.30 -0.74
CA LEU A 5 20.80 23.05 -0.16
C LEU A 5 19.65 22.46 -1.00
N SER A 6 18.80 23.31 -1.58
CA SER A 6 17.70 22.87 -2.45
C SER A 6 18.16 22.29 -3.80
N GLU A 7 19.42 22.48 -4.20
CA GLU A 7 20.00 21.89 -5.39
C GLU A 7 20.76 20.60 -5.06
N VAL A 8 21.50 20.62 -3.94
CA VAL A 8 22.30 19.48 -3.47
C VAL A 8 21.44 18.30 -3.03
N ILE A 9 20.19 18.54 -2.60
CA ILE A 9 19.31 17.47 -2.13
C ILE A 9 19.09 16.35 -3.17
N LEU A 10 19.15 16.69 -4.46
CA LEU A 10 19.01 15.73 -5.56
C LEU A 10 20.16 14.69 -5.58
N CYS A 11 21.27 14.97 -4.91
CA CYS A 11 22.36 14.02 -4.73
C CYS A 11 22.06 12.94 -3.69
N ALA A 12 21.08 13.18 -2.80
CA ALA A 12 20.71 12.30 -1.69
C ALA A 12 19.37 11.58 -1.91
N THR A 13 18.71 11.80 -3.05
CA THR A 13 17.46 11.14 -3.42
C THR A 13 17.67 9.67 -3.75
N GLY A 14 16.71 8.82 -3.42
CA GLY A 14 16.79 7.35 -3.56
C GLY A 14 16.86 6.60 -2.23
N GLY A 15 17.16 7.29 -1.13
CA GLY A 15 17.06 6.72 0.22
C GLY A 15 15.62 6.35 0.59
N GLU A 16 14.65 7.14 0.15
CA GLU A 16 13.22 6.87 0.29
C GLU A 16 12.76 5.63 -0.48
N ALA A 17 13.36 5.38 -1.65
CA ALA A 17 13.08 4.19 -2.46
C ALA A 17 13.64 2.93 -1.79
N LEU A 18 14.88 3.00 -1.28
CA LEU A 18 15.48 1.92 -0.49
C LEU A 18 14.64 1.58 0.75
N TYR A 19 14.01 2.57 1.38
CA TYR A 19 13.12 2.35 2.51
C TYR A 19 11.81 1.67 2.08
N ALA A 20 11.19 2.11 0.98
CA ALA A 20 10.00 1.47 0.43
C ALA A 20 10.23 -0.01 0.09
N ASP A 21 11.44 -0.35 -0.39
CA ASP A 21 11.84 -1.72 -0.74
C ASP A 21 12.35 -2.56 0.44
N MET A 22 12.34 -2.03 1.67
CA MET A 22 12.70 -2.82 2.87
C MET A 22 11.83 -4.07 3.05
N GLY A 23 10.60 -4.06 2.53
CA GLY A 23 9.71 -5.23 2.54
C GLY A 23 10.21 -6.40 1.70
N HIS A 24 11.00 -6.14 0.64
CA HIS A 24 11.50 -7.18 -0.27
C HIS A 24 12.92 -7.64 0.08
N LEU A 25 13.82 -6.68 0.36
CA LEU A 25 15.25 -6.95 0.53
C LEU A 25 15.64 -7.13 2.00
N GLY A 26 14.85 -6.56 2.92
CA GLY A 26 15.18 -6.51 4.33
C GLY A 26 16.33 -5.55 4.66
N ARG A 27 16.54 -5.31 5.96
CA ARG A 27 17.48 -4.30 6.46
C ARG A 27 18.95 -4.61 6.17
N ARG A 28 19.39 -5.87 6.35
CA ARG A 28 20.83 -6.22 6.33
C ARG A 28 21.48 -6.01 4.95
N PRO A 29 20.89 -6.48 3.83
CA PRO A 29 21.47 -6.29 2.52
C PRO A 29 21.59 -4.81 2.13
N ILE A 30 20.57 -4.01 2.45
CA ILE A 30 20.56 -2.56 2.16
C ILE A 30 21.73 -1.85 2.84
N ILE A 31 21.95 -2.10 4.14
CA ILE A 31 23.05 -1.46 4.88
C ILE A 31 24.41 -1.85 4.30
N GLN A 32 24.62 -3.14 4.00
CA GLN A 32 25.88 -3.63 3.45
C GLN A 32 26.18 -3.02 2.08
N ALA A 33 25.18 -2.98 1.19
CA ALA A 33 25.33 -2.33 -0.11
C ALA A 33 25.63 -0.83 0.04
N TRP A 34 24.93 -0.14 0.95
CA TRP A 34 25.10 1.29 1.15
C TRP A 34 26.48 1.68 1.65
N CYS A 35 27.12 0.87 2.50
CA CYS A 35 28.50 1.14 2.94
C CYS A 35 29.48 1.25 1.76
N LEU A 36 29.35 0.40 0.74
CA LEU A 36 30.18 0.43 -0.45
C LEU A 36 29.76 1.56 -1.41
N VAL A 37 28.45 1.69 -1.66
CA VAL A 37 27.90 2.70 -2.56
C VAL A 37 28.21 4.11 -2.07
N PHE A 38 28.14 4.36 -0.75
CA PHE A 38 28.45 5.66 -0.17
C PHE A 38 29.89 6.10 -0.46
N VAL A 39 30.87 5.19 -0.29
CA VAL A 39 32.28 5.48 -0.59
C VAL A 39 32.47 5.74 -2.09
N ALA A 40 31.86 4.92 -2.95
CA ALA A 40 31.93 5.10 -4.39
C ALA A 40 31.31 6.43 -4.85
N LEU A 41 30.16 6.81 -4.29
CA LEU A 41 29.50 8.09 -4.58
C LEU A 41 30.35 9.28 -4.11
N ALA A 42 30.93 9.21 -2.91
CA ALA A 42 31.80 10.25 -2.39
C ALA A 42 33.02 10.47 -3.32
N LEU A 43 33.67 9.38 -3.74
CA LEU A 43 34.78 9.46 -4.70
C LEU A 43 34.34 10.02 -6.06
N CYS A 44 33.14 9.66 -6.53
CA CYS A 44 32.59 10.16 -7.79
C CYS A 44 32.36 11.69 -7.75
N TYR A 45 31.74 12.20 -6.68
CA TYR A 45 31.51 13.64 -6.52
C TYR A 45 32.82 14.42 -6.32
N LEU A 46 33.76 13.90 -5.54
CA LEU A 46 35.08 14.52 -5.36
C LEU A 46 35.87 14.56 -6.69
N GLY A 47 35.80 13.50 -7.50
CA GLY A 47 36.39 13.45 -8.83
C GLY A 47 35.77 14.47 -9.79
N GLN A 48 34.44 14.60 -9.80
CA GLN A 48 33.74 15.65 -10.57
C GLN A 48 34.14 17.06 -10.13
N GLY A 49 34.29 17.28 -8.83
CA GLY A 49 34.78 18.54 -8.28
C GLY A 49 36.22 18.86 -8.74
N ALA A 50 37.12 17.88 -8.67
CA ALA A 50 38.48 18.02 -9.17
C ALA A 50 38.52 18.30 -10.68
N PHE A 51 37.65 17.65 -11.46
CA PHE A 51 37.53 17.91 -12.90
C PHE A 51 37.09 19.35 -13.19
N LEU A 52 36.09 19.87 -12.48
CA LEU A 52 35.61 21.25 -12.66
C LEU A 52 36.69 22.31 -12.35
N LEU A 53 37.57 22.04 -11.37
CA LEU A 53 38.67 22.96 -11.03
C LEU A 53 39.68 23.15 -12.17
N HIS A 54 39.78 22.21 -13.11
CA HIS A 54 40.68 22.31 -14.27
C HIS A 54 40.11 23.17 -15.42
N GLY A 55 38.95 23.81 -15.23
CA GLY A 55 38.32 24.70 -16.21
C GLY A 55 37.47 24.10 -17.35
N PRO A 56 37.16 22.78 -17.45
CA PRO A 56 36.27 22.29 -18.50
C PRO A 56 34.82 22.73 -18.25
N LYS A 57 34.24 23.45 -19.21
CA LYS A 57 32.79 23.75 -19.23
C LYS A 57 32.06 22.57 -19.89
N ALA A 58 31.59 21.62 -19.07
CA ALA A 58 30.72 20.54 -19.53
C ALA A 58 29.28 20.78 -19.07
N GLN A 59 28.30 20.61 -19.97
CA GLN A 59 26.88 20.66 -19.59
C GLN A 59 26.51 19.52 -18.63
N ASN A 60 27.06 18.32 -18.87
CA ASN A 60 26.98 17.17 -17.97
C ASN A 60 28.39 16.83 -17.48
N VAL A 61 28.70 17.22 -16.23
CA VAL A 61 30.04 17.11 -15.64
C VAL A 61 30.55 15.67 -15.65
N LEU A 62 29.72 14.71 -15.26
CA LEU A 62 30.08 13.28 -15.22
C LEU A 62 30.47 12.74 -16.60
N PHE A 63 29.65 12.97 -17.62
CA PHE A 63 29.92 12.49 -18.98
C PHE A 63 31.10 13.23 -19.62
N GLY A 64 31.25 14.53 -19.35
CA GLY A 64 32.41 15.31 -19.79
C GLY A 64 33.71 14.80 -19.18
N MET A 65 33.71 14.46 -17.89
CA MET A 65 34.85 13.88 -17.19
C MET A 65 35.24 12.52 -17.79
N VAL A 66 34.28 11.62 -17.98
CA VAL A 66 34.55 10.29 -18.58
C VAL A 66 35.05 10.44 -20.02
N LEU A 67 34.46 11.33 -20.81
CA LEU A 67 34.91 11.59 -22.17
C LEU A 67 36.34 12.14 -22.22
N HIS A 68 36.74 12.99 -21.27
CA HIS A 68 38.08 13.59 -21.30
C HIS A 68 39.16 12.64 -20.75
N GLN A 69 38.87 11.94 -19.64
CA GLN A 69 39.85 11.08 -18.97
C GLN A 69 39.89 9.65 -19.53
N ALA A 70 38.79 9.15 -20.08
CA ALA A 70 38.65 7.74 -20.47
C ALA A 70 37.76 7.57 -21.71
N GLN A 71 38.14 8.16 -22.84
CA GLN A 71 37.41 8.12 -24.11
C GLN A 71 36.94 6.72 -24.52
N LEU A 72 37.81 5.71 -24.38
CA LEU A 72 37.51 4.32 -24.72
C LEU A 72 36.35 3.72 -23.90
N LEU A 73 36.16 4.21 -22.66
CA LEU A 73 35.10 3.73 -21.76
C LEU A 73 33.81 4.55 -21.87
N TYR A 74 33.79 5.63 -22.65
CA TYR A 74 32.63 6.52 -22.74
C TYR A 74 31.36 5.77 -23.21
N ILE A 75 31.46 5.00 -24.30
CA ILE A 75 30.31 4.25 -24.84
C ILE A 75 29.87 3.16 -23.85
N PRO A 76 30.77 2.28 -23.33
CA PRO A 76 30.39 1.32 -22.28
C PRO A 76 29.72 1.97 -21.06
N PHE A 77 30.26 3.10 -20.59
CA PHE A 77 29.73 3.84 -19.45
C PHE A 77 28.35 4.45 -19.74
N LEU A 78 28.13 4.96 -20.95
CA LEU A 78 26.83 5.46 -21.39
C LEU A 78 25.78 4.35 -21.40
N VAL A 79 26.11 3.19 -21.98
CA VAL A 79 25.22 2.02 -21.99
C VAL A 79 24.90 1.56 -20.57
N LEU A 80 25.92 1.49 -19.70
CA LEU A 80 25.73 1.13 -18.29
C LEU A 80 24.81 2.14 -17.57
N SER A 81 24.96 3.43 -17.84
CA SER A 81 24.14 4.49 -17.24
C SER A 81 22.67 4.40 -17.67
N ILE A 82 22.41 4.05 -18.94
CA ILE A 82 21.06 3.81 -19.46
C ILE A 82 20.43 2.59 -18.76
N ILE A 83 21.16 1.49 -18.68
CA ILE A 83 20.71 0.27 -17.99
C ILE A 83 20.40 0.58 -16.52
N ALA A 84 21.28 1.30 -15.82
CA ALA A 84 21.07 1.71 -14.43
C ALA A 84 19.80 2.57 -14.27
N THR A 85 19.53 3.48 -15.21
CA THR A 85 18.31 4.31 -15.20
C THR A 85 17.05 3.46 -15.37
N VAL A 86 17.07 2.46 -16.25
CA VAL A 86 15.96 1.51 -16.42
C VAL A 86 15.74 0.69 -15.15
N ILE A 87 16.80 0.18 -14.54
CA ILE A 87 16.72 -0.58 -13.28
C ILE A 87 16.13 0.27 -12.16
N ALA A 88 16.60 1.52 -12.00
CA ALA A 88 16.07 2.45 -11.01
C ALA A 88 14.57 2.72 -11.23
N SER A 89 14.14 2.92 -12.47
CA SER A 89 12.72 3.08 -12.80
C SER A 89 11.89 1.85 -12.43
N GLN A 90 12.41 0.64 -12.65
CA GLN A 90 11.72 -0.60 -12.30
C GLN A 90 11.59 -0.78 -10.78
N ALA A 91 12.64 -0.46 -10.02
CA ALA A 91 12.59 -0.48 -8.57
C ALA A 91 11.50 0.45 -8.03
N MET A 92 11.39 1.68 -8.57
CA MET A 92 10.35 2.64 -8.17
C MET A 92 8.92 2.16 -8.49
N ILE A 93 8.71 1.54 -9.65
CA ILE A 93 7.40 0.97 -10.02
C ILE A 93 7.02 -0.16 -9.05
N SER A 94 7.96 -1.05 -8.75
CA SER A 94 7.75 -2.14 -7.77
C SER A 94 7.43 -1.59 -6.37
N GLY A 95 8.21 -0.61 -5.90
CA GLY A 95 7.97 0.03 -4.60
C GLY A 95 6.58 0.67 -4.50
N MET A 96 6.08 1.27 -5.60
CA MET A 96 4.72 1.81 -5.65
C MET A 96 3.64 0.72 -5.53
N PHE A 97 3.83 -0.45 -6.15
CA PHE A 97 2.90 -1.58 -5.96
C PHE A 97 2.83 -2.03 -4.50
N SER A 98 3.97 -2.07 -3.82
CA SER A 98 4.05 -2.44 -2.41
C SER A 98 3.38 -1.41 -1.48
N ILE A 99 3.57 -0.11 -1.73
CA ILE A 99 2.88 0.95 -0.97
C ILE A 99 1.37 0.86 -1.18
N VAL A 100 0.90 0.66 -2.41
CA VAL A 100 -0.53 0.52 -2.70
C VAL A 100 -1.10 -0.74 -2.05
N TYR A 101 -0.39 -1.87 -2.13
CA TYR A 101 -0.78 -3.12 -1.48
C TYR A 101 -0.90 -2.96 0.05
N GLN A 102 0.07 -2.30 0.68
CA GLN A 102 -0.01 -1.96 2.12
C GLN A 102 -1.20 -1.04 2.40
N GLY A 103 -1.50 -0.09 1.51
CA GLY A 103 -2.69 0.77 1.60
C GLY A 103 -4.02 0.01 1.49
N ILE A 104 -4.07 -1.06 0.70
CA ILE A 104 -5.22 -1.97 0.62
C ILE A 104 -5.37 -2.74 1.94
N ASN A 105 -4.29 -3.33 2.45
CA ASN A 105 -4.30 -4.10 3.69
C ASN A 105 -4.66 -3.26 4.92
N THR A 106 -4.21 -2.00 4.96
CA THR A 106 -4.58 -1.02 6.00
C THR A 106 -5.95 -0.36 5.76
N ARG A 107 -6.67 -0.76 4.70
CA ARG A 107 -8.04 -0.34 4.37
C ARG A 107 -8.20 1.16 4.06
N ILE A 108 -7.10 1.83 3.68
CA ILE A 108 -7.12 3.24 3.24
C ILE A 108 -7.37 3.38 1.74
N LEU A 109 -7.07 2.34 0.95
CA LEU A 109 -7.31 2.28 -0.49
C LEU A 109 -8.38 1.24 -0.85
N PRO A 110 -9.08 1.42 -1.98
CA PRO A 110 -9.91 0.37 -2.55
C PRO A 110 -9.07 -0.85 -2.93
N MET A 111 -9.64 -2.04 -2.78
CA MET A 111 -9.03 -3.28 -3.28
C MET A 111 -8.86 -3.17 -4.81
N PHE A 112 -7.63 -3.24 -5.29
CA PHE A 112 -7.35 -3.36 -6.72
C PHE A 112 -7.13 -4.83 -7.08
N LYS A 113 -7.26 -5.17 -8.37
CA LYS A 113 -6.86 -6.50 -8.85
C LYS A 113 -5.34 -6.61 -8.71
N VAL A 114 -4.91 -7.56 -7.89
CA VAL A 114 -3.51 -7.90 -7.68
C VAL A 114 -3.20 -9.19 -8.42
N GLU A 115 -2.20 -9.17 -9.27
CA GLU A 115 -1.68 -10.36 -9.95
C GLU A 115 -0.32 -10.71 -9.35
N TYR A 116 -0.11 -11.99 -9.06
CA TYR A 116 1.12 -12.49 -8.48
C TYR A 116 2.00 -13.04 -9.60
N THR A 117 3.10 -12.34 -9.89
CA THR A 117 3.93 -12.64 -11.06
C THR A 117 4.85 -13.85 -10.83
N SER A 118 5.16 -14.18 -9.57
CA SER A 118 6.02 -15.32 -9.22
C SER A 118 5.34 -16.27 -8.23
N PRO A 119 5.32 -17.59 -8.53
CA PRO A 119 4.84 -18.60 -7.59
C PRO A 119 5.81 -18.83 -6.41
N GLU A 120 7.08 -18.48 -6.56
CA GLU A 120 8.14 -18.68 -5.55
C GLU A 120 8.40 -17.41 -4.73
N LEU A 121 8.43 -16.24 -5.38
CA LEU A 121 8.62 -14.94 -4.75
C LEU A 121 7.28 -14.21 -4.67
N ARG A 122 6.51 -14.52 -3.63
CA ARG A 122 5.21 -13.88 -3.37
C ARG A 122 5.29 -12.36 -3.22
N SER A 123 6.47 -11.80 -2.97
CA SER A 123 6.68 -10.36 -2.90
C SER A 123 6.67 -9.65 -4.26
N GLN A 124 6.55 -10.37 -5.39
CA GLN A 124 6.38 -9.77 -6.71
C GLN A 124 4.90 -9.52 -7.01
N ILE A 125 4.45 -8.33 -6.63
CA ILE A 125 3.07 -7.86 -6.74
C ILE A 125 2.93 -7.03 -8.02
N TYR A 126 1.98 -7.37 -8.89
CA TYR A 126 1.59 -6.53 -10.01
C TYR A 126 0.18 -5.96 -9.79
N ILE A 127 0.05 -4.64 -9.91
CA ILE A 127 -1.24 -3.94 -9.83
C ILE A 127 -1.46 -3.17 -11.12
N GLY A 128 -2.20 -3.76 -12.06
CA GLY A 128 -2.39 -3.20 -13.40
C GLY A 128 -2.92 -1.77 -13.42
N PHE A 129 -3.87 -1.44 -12.53
CA PHE A 129 -4.39 -0.07 -12.41
C PHE A 129 -3.29 0.94 -12.06
N VAL A 130 -2.42 0.61 -11.11
CA VAL A 130 -1.31 1.47 -10.68
C VAL A 130 -0.30 1.62 -11.82
N ASN A 131 -0.01 0.54 -12.56
CA ASN A 131 0.92 0.57 -13.69
C ASN A 131 0.45 1.54 -14.79
N TRP A 132 -0.82 1.44 -15.22
CA TRP A 132 -1.38 2.35 -16.22
C TRP A 132 -1.49 3.79 -15.70
N PHE A 133 -1.85 3.97 -14.43
CA PHE A 133 -1.85 5.28 -13.79
C PHE A 133 -0.46 5.93 -13.79
N LEU A 134 0.58 5.19 -13.39
CA LEU A 134 1.97 5.66 -13.43
C LEU A 134 2.41 5.98 -14.86
N MET A 135 2.07 5.15 -15.84
CA MET A 135 2.37 5.42 -17.25
C MET A 135 1.77 6.75 -17.71
N LEU A 136 0.48 7.00 -17.43
CA LEU A 136 -0.17 8.26 -17.76
C LEU A 136 0.46 9.44 -17.03
N ALA A 137 0.80 9.29 -15.75
CA ALA A 137 1.47 10.32 -14.96
C ALA A 137 2.86 10.67 -15.52
N VAL A 138 3.65 9.67 -15.92
CA VAL A 138 4.97 9.87 -16.55
C VAL A 138 4.83 10.58 -17.89
N LEU A 139 3.90 10.15 -18.76
CA LEU A 139 3.64 10.82 -20.03
C LEU A 139 3.22 12.28 -19.82
N PHE A 140 2.33 12.53 -18.86
CA PHE A 140 1.92 13.88 -18.49
C PHE A 140 3.11 14.74 -18.04
N ILE A 141 3.97 14.22 -17.15
CA ILE A 141 5.19 14.91 -16.70
C ILE A 141 6.13 15.19 -17.87
N MET A 142 6.33 14.24 -18.78
CA MET A 142 7.18 14.42 -19.96
C MET A 142 6.69 15.57 -20.84
N PHE A 143 5.38 15.64 -21.14
CA PHE A 143 4.80 16.71 -21.95
C PHE A 143 4.83 18.07 -21.25
N GLN A 144 4.58 18.10 -19.95
CA GLN A 144 4.50 19.34 -19.17
C GLN A 144 5.88 19.95 -18.89
N PHE A 145 6.86 19.15 -18.47
CA PHE A 145 8.15 19.64 -18.01
C PHE A 145 9.20 19.73 -19.11
N LYS A 146 9.22 18.79 -20.06
CA LYS A 146 10.15 18.68 -21.22
C LYS A 146 11.66 18.59 -20.90
N GLU A 147 12.13 19.26 -19.85
CA GLU A 147 13.50 19.30 -19.37
C GLU A 147 13.60 18.81 -17.92
N SER A 148 14.66 18.07 -17.62
CA SER A 148 14.92 17.51 -16.29
C SER A 148 15.13 18.58 -15.22
N SER A 149 15.70 19.74 -15.59
CA SER A 149 15.92 20.88 -14.69
C SER A 149 14.60 21.44 -14.13
N ARG A 150 13.54 21.46 -14.94
CA ARG A 150 12.22 21.95 -14.54
C ARG A 150 11.50 20.97 -13.62
N LEU A 151 11.75 19.66 -13.78
CA LEU A 151 11.20 18.61 -12.91
C LEU A 151 11.85 18.60 -11.53
N ALA A 152 13.14 18.96 -11.45
CA ALA A 152 13.95 18.90 -10.25
C ALA A 152 13.34 19.67 -9.06
N ALA A 153 12.70 20.81 -9.31
CA ALA A 153 12.04 21.61 -8.27
C ALA A 153 10.83 20.87 -7.65
N ALA A 154 10.00 20.23 -8.48
CA ALA A 154 8.85 19.45 -8.01
C ALA A 154 9.31 18.20 -7.25
N TYR A 155 10.29 17.49 -7.80
CA TYR A 155 10.82 16.27 -7.20
C TYR A 155 11.49 16.53 -5.84
N GLY A 156 12.35 17.56 -5.74
CA GLY A 156 13.02 17.92 -4.49
C GLY A 156 12.05 18.25 -3.36
N LEU A 157 10.95 18.96 -3.65
CA LEU A 157 9.90 19.23 -2.66
C LEU A 157 9.19 17.95 -2.20
N ALA A 158 8.89 17.04 -3.12
CA ALA A 158 8.25 15.76 -2.79
C ALA A 158 9.12 14.93 -1.83
N VAL A 159 10.38 14.72 -2.19
CA VAL A 159 11.31 13.86 -1.43
C VAL A 159 11.65 14.46 -0.07
N THR A 160 11.92 15.76 0.01
CA THR A 160 12.18 16.40 1.32
C THR A 160 10.94 16.39 2.22
N GLY A 161 9.75 16.52 1.63
CA GLY A 161 8.50 16.38 2.35
C GLY A 161 8.31 14.98 2.93
N THR A 162 8.55 13.94 2.12
CA THR A 162 8.43 12.55 2.59
C THR A 162 9.48 12.20 3.64
N MET A 163 10.75 12.61 3.46
CA MET A 163 11.81 12.40 4.45
C MET A 163 11.52 13.11 5.77
N THR A 164 11.09 14.37 5.72
CA THR A 164 10.71 15.13 6.93
C THR A 164 9.55 14.46 7.66
N LEU A 165 8.51 14.04 6.95
CA LEU A 165 7.36 13.35 7.56
C LEU A 165 7.78 12.02 8.20
N THR A 166 8.60 11.23 7.52
CA THR A 166 9.14 9.98 8.07
C THR A 166 10.00 10.24 9.30
N GLY A 167 10.86 11.27 9.28
CA GLY A 167 11.67 11.68 10.43
C GLY A 167 10.83 12.05 11.65
N VAL A 168 9.78 12.85 11.45
CA VAL A 168 8.82 13.20 12.51
C VAL A 168 8.14 11.95 13.08
N MET A 169 7.64 11.05 12.22
CA MET A 169 7.03 9.79 12.64
C MET A 169 7.99 8.90 13.41
N MET A 170 9.24 8.74 12.94
CA MET A 170 10.26 7.96 13.63
C MET A 170 10.61 8.53 15.00
N THR A 171 10.76 9.84 15.09
CA THR A 171 11.04 10.55 16.35
C THR A 171 9.91 10.32 17.36
N TRP A 172 8.66 10.46 16.91
CA TRP A 172 7.46 10.21 17.71
C TRP A 172 7.37 8.75 18.19
N ILE A 173 7.57 7.78 17.30
CA ILE A 173 7.52 6.34 17.64
C ILE A 173 8.61 5.97 18.65
N PHE A 174 9.84 6.47 18.49
CA PHE A 174 10.91 6.18 19.45
C PHE A 174 10.68 6.81 20.81
N ALA A 175 10.10 8.01 20.86
CA ALA A 175 9.69 8.64 22.11
C ALA A 175 8.62 7.81 22.84
N LEU A 176 7.58 7.36 22.13
CA LEU A 176 6.53 6.50 22.70
C LEU A 176 7.05 5.15 23.19
N LYS A 177 8.09 4.61 22.56
CA LYS A 177 8.74 3.35 22.98
C LYS A 177 9.79 3.55 24.09
N HIS A 178 9.90 4.75 24.67
CA HIS A 178 10.91 5.12 25.66
C HIS A 178 12.37 4.91 25.19
N GLN A 179 12.61 4.94 23.88
CA GLN A 179 13.95 4.80 23.28
C GLN A 179 14.57 6.19 23.02
N TYR A 180 14.73 6.99 24.07
CA TYR A 180 15.07 8.42 23.98
C TYR A 180 16.37 8.70 23.21
N TRP A 181 17.38 7.81 23.30
CA TRP A 181 18.61 7.96 22.51
C TRP A 181 18.35 7.93 21.00
N LYS A 182 17.53 6.98 20.53
CA LYS A 182 17.16 6.89 19.12
C LYS A 182 16.21 8.02 18.70
N ALA A 183 15.34 8.45 19.61
CA ALA A 183 14.47 9.60 19.38
C ALA A 183 15.30 10.88 19.18
N LEU A 184 16.35 11.10 19.98
CA LEU A 184 17.25 12.25 19.83
C LEU A 184 17.99 12.22 18.48
N ILE A 185 18.51 11.05 18.08
CA ILE A 185 19.16 10.90 16.77
C ILE A 185 18.16 11.18 15.63
N ALA A 186 16.97 10.59 15.69
CA ALA A 186 15.92 10.81 14.70
C ALA A 186 15.50 12.29 14.64
N PHE A 187 15.41 12.95 15.79
CA PHE A 187 15.09 14.38 15.88
C PHE A 187 16.17 15.24 15.20
N CYS A 188 17.46 14.99 15.48
CA CYS A 188 18.56 15.71 14.84
C CYS A 188 18.57 15.53 13.31
N VAL A 189 18.30 14.31 12.83
CA VAL A 189 18.17 14.05 11.38
C VAL A 189 16.96 14.79 10.80
N THR A 190 15.82 14.76 11.50
CA THR A 190 14.60 15.47 11.08
C THR A 190 14.83 16.99 10.99
N LEU A 191 15.65 17.58 11.87
CA LEU A 191 16.02 19.00 11.76
C LEU A 191 16.82 19.29 10.49
N ALA A 192 17.71 18.39 10.08
CA ALA A 192 18.43 18.51 8.81
C ALA A 192 17.46 18.42 7.61
N ASP A 193 16.56 17.43 7.62
CA ASP A 193 15.53 17.28 6.58
C ASP A 193 14.62 18.49 6.50
N MET A 194 14.24 19.05 7.66
CA MET A 194 13.42 20.26 7.72
C MET A 194 14.15 21.48 7.14
N ALA A 195 15.48 21.60 7.35
CA ALA A 195 16.28 22.64 6.70
C ALA A 195 16.28 22.49 5.16
N TYR A 196 16.38 21.25 4.65
CA TYR A 196 16.25 20.98 3.22
C TYR A 196 14.84 21.28 2.69
N LEU A 197 13.79 20.92 3.44
CA LEU A 197 12.40 21.20 3.07
C LEU A 197 12.13 22.71 3.01
N LEU A 198 12.60 23.47 4.00
CA LEU A 198 12.47 24.93 4.02
C LEU A 198 13.23 25.57 2.84
N SER A 199 14.42 25.06 2.51
CA SER A 199 15.16 25.51 1.33
C SER A 199 14.40 25.19 0.03
N ASN A 200 13.86 23.98 -0.11
CA ASN A 200 13.08 23.57 -1.29
C ASN A 200 11.72 24.30 -1.39
N SER A 201 11.16 24.76 -0.28
CA SER A 201 9.90 25.54 -0.29
C SER A 201 10.04 26.85 -1.07
N SER A 202 11.24 27.42 -1.16
CA SER A 202 11.51 28.58 -2.03
C SER A 202 11.30 28.30 -3.53
N LYS A 203 11.36 27.03 -3.95
CA LYS A 203 11.12 26.59 -5.33
C LYS A 203 9.65 26.33 -5.64
N ILE A 204 8.73 26.49 -4.67
CA ILE A 204 7.29 26.30 -4.89
C ILE A 204 6.78 27.16 -6.07
N PRO A 205 7.06 28.49 -6.13
CA PRO A 205 6.62 29.33 -7.25
C PRO A 205 7.24 28.93 -8.60
N HIS A 206 8.41 28.29 -8.56
CA HIS A 206 9.20 27.90 -9.75
C HIS A 206 8.94 26.46 -10.19
N GLY A 207 7.80 25.89 -9.80
CA GLY A 207 7.36 24.56 -10.24
C GLY A 207 7.25 23.53 -9.13
N GLY A 208 7.69 23.83 -7.91
CA GLY A 208 7.51 22.94 -6.75
C GLY A 208 6.04 22.62 -6.46
N TYR A 209 5.12 23.54 -6.75
CA TYR A 209 3.67 23.33 -6.56
C TYR A 209 3.11 22.12 -7.33
N TRP A 210 3.75 21.70 -8.43
CA TRP A 210 3.31 20.53 -9.20
C TRP A 210 3.35 19.24 -8.37
N SER A 211 4.28 19.13 -7.42
CA SER A 211 4.30 18.00 -6.48
C SER A 211 3.01 17.93 -5.66
N LEU A 212 2.55 19.07 -5.14
CA LEU A 212 1.31 19.16 -4.36
C LEU A 212 0.07 18.88 -5.21
N VAL A 213 0.03 19.40 -6.45
CA VAL A 213 -1.07 19.14 -7.39
C VAL A 213 -1.16 17.66 -7.71
N ILE A 214 -0.05 17.01 -8.06
CA ILE A 214 -0.03 15.58 -8.38
C ILE A 214 -0.40 14.75 -7.16
N ALA A 215 0.14 15.07 -5.97
CA ALA A 215 -0.17 14.38 -4.72
C ALA A 215 -1.62 14.52 -4.28
N SER A 216 -2.31 15.61 -4.65
CA SER A 216 -3.72 15.84 -4.30
C SER A 216 -4.66 14.79 -4.91
N ILE A 217 -4.31 14.20 -6.05
CA ILE A 217 -5.15 13.22 -6.77
C ILE A 217 -5.28 11.91 -5.97
N PRO A 218 -4.19 11.18 -5.63
CA PRO A 218 -4.29 9.98 -4.81
C PRO A 218 -4.77 10.31 -3.39
N PHE A 219 -4.42 11.49 -2.85
CA PHE A 219 -4.89 11.90 -1.53
C PHE A 219 -6.43 12.08 -1.49
N ALA A 220 -7.01 12.73 -2.51
CA ALA A 220 -8.46 12.87 -2.63
C ALA A 220 -9.16 11.52 -2.77
N LEU A 221 -8.56 10.57 -3.50
CA LEU A 221 -9.09 9.20 -3.60
C LEU A 221 -9.11 8.50 -2.23
N ILE A 222 -8.03 8.61 -1.45
CA ILE A 222 -7.95 8.05 -0.09
C ILE A 222 -9.02 8.67 0.82
N LEU A 223 -9.18 10.00 0.78
CA LEU A 223 -10.20 10.69 1.58
C LEU A 223 -11.62 10.27 1.19
N LEU A 224 -11.92 10.24 -0.11
CA LEU A 224 -13.21 9.79 -0.64
C LEU A 224 -13.52 8.37 -0.19
N PHE A 225 -12.56 7.46 -0.35
CA PHE A 225 -12.75 6.05 -0.03
C PHE A 225 -12.92 5.81 1.46
N THR A 226 -12.03 6.36 2.29
CA THR A 226 -12.09 6.17 3.75
C THR A 226 -13.33 6.81 4.36
N TRP A 227 -13.79 7.95 3.84
CA TRP A 227 -15.01 8.58 4.31
C TRP A 227 -16.26 7.83 3.83
N GLY A 228 -16.31 7.44 2.55
CA GLY A 228 -17.40 6.66 1.99
C GLY A 228 -17.58 5.31 2.67
N GLN A 229 -16.48 4.59 2.99
CA GLN A 229 -16.54 3.35 3.76
C GLN A 229 -17.08 3.58 5.18
N ARG A 230 -16.70 4.68 5.85
CA ARG A 230 -17.23 5.03 7.17
C ARG A 230 -18.74 5.30 7.13
N VAL A 231 -19.21 6.06 6.15
CA VAL A 231 -20.65 6.33 5.97
C VAL A 231 -21.42 5.06 5.63
N LEU A 232 -20.90 4.25 4.71
CA LEU A 232 -21.50 2.96 4.35
C LEU A 232 -21.66 2.05 5.57
N HIS A 233 -20.58 1.89 6.34
CA HIS A 233 -20.59 1.04 7.52
C HIS A 233 -21.63 1.49 8.56
N ARG A 234 -21.79 2.80 8.76
CA ARG A 234 -22.83 3.36 9.64
C ARG A 234 -24.24 3.08 9.12
N ARG A 235 -24.47 3.16 7.81
CA ARG A 235 -25.79 2.90 7.21
C ARG A 235 -26.18 1.43 7.19
N MET A 236 -25.20 0.52 7.13
CA MET A 236 -25.47 -0.91 7.19
C MET A 236 -26.13 -1.36 8.50
N ARG A 237 -25.98 -0.61 9.62
CA ARG A 237 -26.54 -0.98 10.93
C ARG A 237 -26.27 -2.47 11.28
N PRO A 238 -25.00 -2.90 11.36
CA PRO A 238 -24.68 -4.28 11.67
C PRO A 238 -25.24 -4.65 13.05
N LEU A 239 -25.67 -5.91 13.20
CA LEU A 239 -26.23 -6.43 14.43
C LEU A 239 -25.09 -6.78 15.40
N THR A 240 -25.27 -6.55 16.70
CA THR A 240 -24.31 -7.03 17.71
C THR A 240 -24.33 -8.56 17.77
N MET A 241 -23.18 -9.17 18.04
CA MET A 241 -23.07 -10.64 18.08
C MET A 241 -24.03 -11.27 19.10
N ASP A 242 -24.24 -10.63 20.26
CA ASP A 242 -25.13 -11.16 21.31
C ASP A 242 -26.59 -11.28 20.83
N VAL A 243 -27.11 -10.20 20.23
CA VAL A 243 -28.49 -10.17 19.68
C VAL A 243 -28.62 -11.13 18.49
N PHE A 244 -27.55 -11.27 17.70
CA PHE A 244 -27.50 -12.24 16.61
C PHE A 244 -27.61 -13.68 17.13
N ILE A 245 -26.85 -14.04 18.18
CA ILE A 245 -26.84 -15.39 18.77
C ILE A 245 -28.22 -15.75 19.34
N GLU A 246 -28.91 -14.81 19.99
CA GLU A 246 -30.28 -15.03 20.50
C GLU A 246 -31.24 -15.42 19.36
N SER A 247 -31.23 -14.63 18.29
CA SER A 247 -32.07 -14.89 17.10
C SER A 247 -31.65 -16.18 16.40
N TYR A 248 -30.35 -16.44 16.30
CA TYR A 248 -29.80 -17.64 15.67
C TYR A 248 -30.23 -18.92 16.39
N ASN A 249 -30.19 -18.94 17.73
CA ASN A 249 -30.58 -20.11 18.51
C ASN A 249 -32.05 -20.51 18.31
N GLN A 250 -32.95 -19.53 18.14
CA GLN A 250 -34.36 -19.79 17.86
C GLN A 250 -34.52 -20.43 16.48
N VAL A 251 -33.97 -19.78 15.46
CA VAL A 251 -34.09 -20.23 14.07
C VAL A 251 -33.39 -21.57 13.86
N TYR A 252 -32.23 -21.80 14.50
CA TYR A 252 -31.50 -23.07 14.41
C TYR A 252 -32.26 -24.23 15.03
N ARG A 253 -33.12 -24.01 16.04
CA ARG A 253 -33.96 -25.08 16.61
C ARG A 253 -35.13 -25.43 15.71
N GLU A 254 -35.78 -24.42 15.13
CA GLU A 254 -37.04 -24.56 14.40
C GLU A 254 -36.85 -25.01 12.94
N LEU A 255 -35.80 -24.55 12.26
CA LEU A 255 -35.59 -24.85 10.85
C LEU A 255 -34.87 -26.18 10.60
N SER A 256 -35.20 -26.79 9.46
CA SER A 256 -34.41 -27.86 8.85
C SER A 256 -33.06 -27.32 8.35
N LYS A 257 -31.97 -28.02 8.68
CA LYS A 257 -30.61 -27.61 8.33
C LYS A 257 -30.18 -28.23 7.01
N ILE A 258 -29.46 -27.46 6.21
CA ILE A 258 -28.80 -27.96 5.00
C ILE A 258 -27.51 -28.70 5.42
N LYS A 259 -27.32 -29.92 4.91
CA LYS A 259 -26.12 -30.72 5.20
C LYS A 259 -24.83 -30.06 4.72
N GLY A 260 -23.79 -30.10 5.55
CA GLY A 260 -22.44 -29.58 5.27
C GLY A 260 -22.11 -28.26 5.96
N THR A 261 -20.96 -27.68 5.64
CA THR A 261 -20.46 -26.44 6.25
C THR A 261 -20.63 -25.23 5.34
N ALA A 262 -21.15 -24.12 5.87
CA ALA A 262 -21.22 -22.83 5.19
C ALA A 262 -20.31 -21.78 5.84
N LEU A 263 -19.60 -21.03 5.00
CA LEU A 263 -18.70 -19.97 5.43
C LEU A 263 -19.35 -18.61 5.22
N PHE A 264 -19.24 -17.72 6.21
CA PHE A 264 -19.75 -16.36 6.14
C PHE A 264 -18.65 -15.35 6.49
N PHE A 265 -18.24 -14.54 5.51
CA PHE A 265 -17.20 -13.53 5.72
C PHE A 265 -17.70 -12.24 6.39
N ALA A 266 -17.27 -12.01 7.63
CA ALA A 266 -17.51 -10.76 8.35
C ALA A 266 -16.21 -9.94 8.47
N ARG A 267 -16.35 -8.61 8.50
CA ARG A 267 -15.20 -7.71 8.74
C ARG A 267 -14.76 -7.69 10.21
N ASP A 268 -15.69 -8.03 11.10
CA ASP A 268 -15.55 -8.00 12.55
C ASP A 268 -16.34 -9.19 13.13
N THR A 269 -15.79 -9.80 14.17
CA THR A 269 -16.44 -10.88 14.91
C THR A 269 -17.41 -10.37 15.98
N ALA A 270 -17.32 -9.11 16.38
CA ALA A 270 -18.26 -8.52 17.35
C ALA A 270 -19.57 -8.04 16.71
N ARG A 271 -19.56 -7.81 15.39
CA ARG A 271 -20.68 -7.20 14.66
C ARG A 271 -20.98 -7.98 13.38
N VAL A 272 -22.17 -8.55 13.32
CA VAL A 272 -22.61 -9.36 12.20
C VAL A 272 -23.17 -8.45 11.09
N PRO A 273 -22.62 -8.50 9.87
CA PRO A 273 -23.14 -7.70 8.76
C PRO A 273 -24.55 -8.14 8.36
N PRO A 274 -25.39 -7.21 7.84
CA PRO A 274 -26.79 -7.51 7.58
C PRO A 274 -27.02 -8.59 6.53
N TYR A 275 -26.05 -8.86 5.65
CA TYR A 275 -26.19 -9.90 4.64
C TYR A 275 -26.26 -11.30 5.27
N ILE A 276 -25.52 -11.54 6.36
CA ILE A 276 -25.58 -12.80 7.12
C ILE A 276 -26.96 -12.92 7.78
N VAL A 277 -27.41 -11.85 8.43
CA VAL A 277 -28.73 -11.77 9.08
C VAL A 277 -29.84 -12.06 8.07
N HIS A 278 -29.79 -11.43 6.89
CA HIS A 278 -30.79 -11.63 5.83
C HIS A 278 -30.76 -13.06 5.29
N THR A 279 -29.57 -13.63 5.09
CA THR A 279 -29.42 -15.00 4.57
C THR A 279 -29.96 -16.03 5.55
N MET A 280 -29.58 -15.93 6.82
CA MET A 280 -29.97 -16.92 7.84
C MET A 280 -31.42 -16.75 8.29
N PHE A 281 -31.87 -15.51 8.55
CA PHE A 281 -33.16 -15.28 9.23
C PHE A 281 -34.30 -14.87 8.30
N ARG A 282 -34.03 -14.20 7.17
CA ARG A 282 -35.09 -13.87 6.19
C ARG A 282 -35.24 -14.95 5.13
N ASN A 283 -34.12 -15.44 4.60
CA ASN A 283 -34.14 -16.45 3.54
C ASN A 283 -34.17 -17.87 4.09
N ASN A 284 -34.06 -18.04 5.41
CA ASN A 284 -34.08 -19.35 6.08
C ASN A 284 -33.00 -20.31 5.55
N ILE A 285 -31.83 -19.76 5.18
CA ILE A 285 -30.69 -20.55 4.69
C ILE A 285 -29.71 -20.77 5.85
N ILE A 286 -29.78 -21.94 6.47
CA ILE A 286 -28.92 -22.36 7.59
C ILE A 286 -28.36 -23.76 7.33
N TYR A 287 -27.07 -23.93 7.62
CA TYR A 287 -26.36 -25.20 7.47
C TYR A 287 -26.16 -25.90 8.82
N GLU A 288 -25.75 -27.17 8.81
CA GLU A 288 -25.41 -27.91 10.03
C GLU A 288 -24.21 -27.30 10.78
N ASP A 289 -23.24 -26.76 10.04
CA ASP A 289 -22.09 -26.04 10.57
C ASP A 289 -21.92 -24.70 9.84
N ASN A 290 -22.03 -23.60 10.57
CA ASN A 290 -21.93 -22.24 10.05
C ASN A 290 -20.69 -21.59 10.66
N VAL A 291 -19.74 -21.20 9.83
CA VAL A 291 -18.47 -20.60 10.28
C VAL A 291 -18.40 -19.15 9.84
N ILE A 292 -18.38 -18.23 10.81
CA ILE A 292 -18.10 -16.81 10.54
C ILE A 292 -16.58 -16.63 10.44
N ILE A 293 -16.10 -16.19 9.29
CA ILE A 293 -14.67 -15.94 9.05
C ILE A 293 -14.40 -14.45 9.11
N SER A 294 -13.38 -14.06 9.88
CA SER A 294 -12.87 -12.69 9.89
C SER A 294 -11.37 -12.67 9.65
N VAL A 295 -10.93 -11.81 8.72
CA VAL A 295 -9.52 -11.61 8.37
C VAL A 295 -9.05 -10.26 8.91
N HIS A 296 -8.08 -10.31 9.82
CA HIS A 296 -7.51 -9.15 10.49
C HIS A 296 -6.04 -9.01 10.14
N THR A 297 -5.65 -7.81 9.75
CA THR A 297 -4.26 -7.45 9.57
C THR A 297 -3.70 -6.96 10.90
N VAL A 298 -2.61 -7.55 11.38
CA VAL A 298 -1.92 -7.15 12.62
C VAL A 298 -0.75 -6.21 12.31
N ASP A 299 -0.31 -5.46 13.33
CA ASP A 299 0.79 -4.49 13.20
C ASP A 299 2.18 -5.13 13.00
N SER A 300 2.29 -6.46 13.13
CA SER A 300 3.53 -7.16 12.79
C SER A 300 3.67 -7.24 11.26
N PRO A 301 4.89 -7.05 10.70
CA PRO A 301 5.10 -7.16 9.25
C PRO A 301 4.80 -8.56 8.73
N PHE A 302 5.17 -9.58 9.51
CA PHE A 302 5.07 -10.99 9.16
C PHE A 302 4.28 -11.78 10.21
N GLY A 303 3.85 -12.98 9.83
CA GLY A 303 3.15 -13.94 10.67
C GLY A 303 1.70 -14.16 10.25
N VAL A 304 1.27 -15.42 10.29
CA VAL A 304 -0.11 -15.84 9.99
C VAL A 304 -0.58 -16.77 11.09
N ARG A 305 -1.72 -16.47 11.70
CA ARG A 305 -2.35 -17.30 12.73
C ARG A 305 -3.83 -17.44 12.40
N GLY A 306 -4.29 -18.69 12.31
CA GLY A 306 -5.71 -19.02 12.21
C GLY A 306 -6.13 -19.71 13.50
N ALA A 307 -7.17 -19.20 14.16
CA ALA A 307 -7.70 -19.81 15.37
C ALA A 307 -9.22 -19.74 15.39
N PHE A 308 -9.84 -20.82 15.90
CA PHE A 308 -11.24 -20.77 16.31
C PHE A 308 -11.35 -19.94 17.59
N LYS A 309 -12.33 -19.04 17.62
CA LYS A 309 -12.82 -18.49 18.89
C LYS A 309 -13.69 -19.53 19.59
N THR A 310 -13.97 -19.30 20.86
CA THR A 310 -14.95 -20.06 21.65
C THR A 310 -16.23 -20.27 20.85
N ASP A 311 -16.80 -21.48 20.94
CA ASP A 311 -18.04 -21.80 20.23
C ASP A 311 -19.15 -20.79 20.60
N LEU A 312 -19.72 -20.15 19.59
CA LEU A 312 -20.69 -19.06 19.78
C LEU A 312 -22.08 -19.62 20.09
N ALA A 313 -22.49 -20.64 19.35
CA ALA A 313 -23.76 -21.34 19.51
C ALA A 313 -23.68 -22.73 18.83
N PRO A 314 -24.65 -23.64 19.09
CA PRO A 314 -24.70 -24.92 18.40
C PRO A 314 -24.72 -24.76 16.87
N GLY A 315 -23.75 -25.36 16.17
CA GLY A 315 -23.61 -25.21 14.72
C GLY A 315 -23.16 -23.83 14.25
N LEU A 316 -22.68 -22.95 15.15
CA LEU A 316 -22.14 -21.63 14.84
C LEU A 316 -20.77 -21.42 15.49
N ARG A 317 -19.74 -21.27 14.65
CA ARG A 317 -18.36 -21.07 15.09
C ARG A 317 -17.78 -19.82 14.45
N SER A 318 -16.76 -19.24 15.08
CA SER A 318 -16.03 -18.10 14.52
C SER A 318 -14.57 -18.49 14.31
N PHE A 319 -14.06 -18.28 13.10
CA PHE A 319 -12.67 -18.51 12.74
C PHE A 319 -11.99 -17.18 12.40
N VAL A 320 -10.92 -16.85 13.11
CA VAL A 320 -10.20 -15.59 12.96
C VAL A 320 -8.84 -15.87 12.34
N ILE A 321 -8.54 -15.17 11.25
CA ILE A 321 -7.25 -15.19 10.57
C ILE A 321 -6.56 -13.86 10.85
N GLU A 322 -5.47 -13.91 11.61
CA GLU A 322 -4.56 -12.79 11.83
C GLU A 322 -3.38 -12.92 10.86
N MET A 323 -3.10 -11.86 10.10
CA MET A 323 -1.97 -11.84 9.15
C MET A 323 -1.17 -10.55 9.28
N GLY A 324 0.14 -10.63 9.12
CA GLY A 324 1.00 -9.45 9.06
C GLY A 324 0.69 -8.58 7.84
N TYR A 325 0.95 -7.27 7.93
CA TYR A 325 0.60 -6.34 6.85
C TYR A 325 1.43 -6.52 5.56
N MET A 326 2.58 -7.19 5.63
CA MET A 326 3.38 -7.59 4.48
C MET A 326 3.12 -9.04 4.03
N GLU A 327 2.25 -9.78 4.73
CA GLU A 327 1.94 -11.17 4.38
C GLU A 327 0.97 -11.28 3.22
N LEU A 328 1.10 -12.41 2.52
CA LEU A 328 0.23 -12.81 1.42
C LEU A 328 -0.34 -14.19 1.73
N VAL A 329 -1.60 -14.19 2.17
CA VAL A 329 -2.28 -15.40 2.65
C VAL A 329 -3.19 -15.99 1.59
N ASN A 330 -3.05 -17.30 1.37
CA ASN A 330 -4.06 -18.09 0.69
C ASN A 330 -5.05 -18.58 1.75
N ILE A 331 -6.24 -17.97 1.78
CA ILE A 331 -7.25 -18.27 2.80
C ILE A 331 -7.70 -19.73 2.70
N GLU A 332 -7.90 -20.26 1.49
CA GLU A 332 -8.35 -21.64 1.27
C GLU A 332 -7.42 -22.65 1.94
N ASN A 333 -6.11 -22.50 1.77
CA ASN A 333 -5.12 -23.36 2.40
C ASN A 333 -5.13 -23.28 3.93
N ILE A 334 -5.43 -22.09 4.49
CA ILE A 334 -5.56 -21.91 5.94
C ILE A 334 -6.82 -22.63 6.44
N LEU A 335 -7.94 -22.51 5.73
CA LEU A 335 -9.20 -23.17 6.07
C LEU A 335 -9.08 -24.70 6.00
N LYS A 336 -8.46 -25.24 4.93
CA LYS A 336 -8.19 -26.68 4.81
C LYS A 336 -7.31 -27.21 5.95
N LYS A 337 -6.25 -26.48 6.32
CA LYS A 337 -5.40 -26.83 7.47
C LYS A 337 -6.14 -26.81 8.80
N ALA A 338 -7.17 -25.96 8.93
CA ALA A 338 -8.03 -25.90 10.10
C ALA A 338 -9.12 -26.99 10.10
N GLY A 339 -9.16 -27.88 9.09
CA GLY A 339 -10.16 -28.93 8.96
C GLY A 339 -11.55 -28.42 8.56
N ILE A 340 -11.62 -27.24 7.93
CA ILE A 340 -12.87 -26.68 7.43
C ILE A 340 -13.05 -27.15 5.98
N GLU A 341 -14.09 -27.96 5.74
CA GLU A 341 -14.50 -28.38 4.40
C GLU A 341 -15.79 -27.66 4.00
N GLU A 342 -15.66 -26.56 3.27
CA GLU A 342 -16.80 -25.75 2.89
C GLU A 342 -17.61 -26.35 1.73
N LYS A 343 -18.94 -26.34 1.91
CA LYS A 343 -19.91 -26.63 0.84
C LYS A 343 -20.33 -25.35 0.12
N ALA A 344 -20.49 -24.26 0.86
CA ALA A 344 -20.92 -22.96 0.33
C ALA A 344 -20.18 -21.81 1.04
N ILE A 345 -19.86 -20.77 0.27
CA ILE A 345 -19.18 -19.58 0.75
C ILE A 345 -20.05 -18.35 0.48
N PHE A 346 -20.52 -17.70 1.54
CA PHE A 346 -21.35 -16.50 1.46
C PHE A 346 -20.56 -15.23 1.76
N TYR A 347 -20.73 -14.24 0.89
CA TYR A 347 -20.14 -12.91 1.07
C TYR A 347 -21.15 -11.81 0.70
N GLY A 348 -21.06 -10.69 1.41
CA GLY A 348 -21.89 -9.52 1.15
C GLY A 348 -21.34 -8.66 0.01
N LEU A 349 -22.24 -8.22 -0.87
CA LEU A 349 -21.96 -7.20 -1.88
C LEU A 349 -22.84 -5.99 -1.62
N GLU A 350 -22.26 -4.80 -1.54
CA GLU A 350 -23.05 -3.58 -1.34
C GLU A 350 -23.26 -2.83 -2.66
N GLU A 351 -24.52 -2.72 -3.10
CA GLU A 351 -24.90 -1.87 -4.22
C GLU A 351 -25.31 -0.48 -3.68
N ILE A 352 -24.50 0.53 -3.97
CA ILE A 352 -24.75 1.90 -3.50
C ILE A 352 -25.60 2.65 -4.53
N THR A 353 -26.69 3.25 -4.05
CA THR A 353 -27.56 4.17 -4.80
C THR A 353 -27.56 5.53 -4.10
N THR A 354 -27.39 6.62 -4.86
CA THR A 354 -27.30 7.96 -4.28
C THR A 354 -27.59 9.04 -5.32
N LYS A 355 -28.19 10.14 -4.89
CA LYS A 355 -28.39 11.35 -5.71
C LYS A 355 -27.21 12.31 -5.63
N ASN A 356 -26.35 12.19 -4.61
CA ASN A 356 -25.22 13.09 -4.40
C ASN A 356 -24.05 12.73 -5.31
N ILE A 357 -23.51 13.71 -6.04
CA ILE A 357 -22.35 13.55 -6.93
C ILE A 357 -21.13 12.97 -6.20
N PHE A 358 -20.87 13.40 -4.96
CA PHE A 358 -19.74 12.92 -4.18
C PHE A 358 -19.84 11.42 -3.87
N TRP A 359 -21.02 10.98 -3.42
CA TRP A 359 -21.26 9.56 -3.16
C TRP A 359 -21.37 8.74 -4.43
N ARG A 360 -21.75 9.35 -5.56
CA ARG A 360 -21.72 8.70 -6.87
C ARG A 360 -20.29 8.36 -7.30
N LEU A 361 -19.33 9.25 -7.03
CA LEU A 361 -17.92 8.97 -7.26
C LEU A 361 -17.41 7.83 -6.37
N PHE A 362 -17.75 7.85 -5.08
CA PHE A 362 -17.44 6.73 -4.17
C PHE A 362 -18.05 5.40 -4.66
N ALA A 363 -19.32 5.42 -5.07
CA ALA A 363 -20.00 4.25 -5.62
C ALA A 363 -19.34 3.75 -6.90
N MET A 364 -18.88 4.66 -7.78
CA MET A 364 -18.15 4.31 -9.00
C MET A 364 -16.81 3.63 -8.68
N VAL A 365 -16.00 4.23 -7.80
CA VAL A 365 -14.73 3.65 -7.33
C VAL A 365 -14.97 2.26 -6.76
N LYS A 366 -16.01 2.10 -5.94
CA LYS A 366 -16.37 0.82 -5.34
C LYS A 366 -16.86 -0.21 -6.36
N ARG A 367 -17.57 0.19 -7.41
CA ARG A 367 -17.98 -0.72 -8.50
C ARG A 367 -16.81 -1.21 -9.35
N MET A 368 -15.77 -0.38 -9.50
CA MET A 368 -14.54 -0.75 -10.20
C MET A 368 -13.59 -1.62 -9.34
N THR A 369 -13.87 -1.70 -8.04
CA THR A 369 -13.10 -2.51 -7.08
C THR A 369 -13.57 -3.96 -7.16
N PRO A 370 -12.70 -4.95 -7.42
CA PRO A 370 -13.06 -6.35 -7.30
C PRO A 370 -13.61 -6.68 -5.89
N PRO A 371 -14.58 -7.61 -5.78
CA PRO A 371 -15.01 -8.12 -4.50
C PRO A 371 -13.83 -8.74 -3.73
N PHE A 372 -13.89 -8.68 -2.40
CA PHE A 372 -12.94 -9.35 -1.49
C PHE A 372 -12.66 -10.81 -1.90
N VAL A 373 -13.66 -11.50 -2.41
CA VAL A 373 -13.56 -12.92 -2.77
C VAL A 373 -12.65 -13.16 -3.98
N GLN A 374 -12.60 -12.23 -4.94
CA GLN A 374 -11.64 -12.27 -6.05
C GLN A 374 -10.22 -11.91 -5.58
N PHE A 375 -10.09 -11.17 -4.49
CA PHE A 375 -8.78 -10.78 -3.95
C PHE A 375 -8.04 -11.94 -3.27
N TYR A 376 -8.77 -12.87 -2.62
CA TYR A 376 -8.19 -14.02 -1.91
C TYR A 376 -8.25 -15.35 -2.69
N ASP A 377 -8.61 -15.30 -3.97
CA ASP A 377 -8.64 -16.46 -4.88
C ASP A 377 -9.42 -17.67 -4.32
N LEU A 378 -10.62 -17.40 -3.80
CA LEU A 378 -11.50 -18.43 -3.23
C LEU A 378 -12.17 -19.28 -4.33
N PRO A 379 -12.49 -20.56 -4.06
CA PRO A 379 -12.98 -21.51 -5.07
C PRO A 379 -14.31 -21.04 -5.70
N LEU A 380 -14.27 -20.72 -7.00
CA LEU A 380 -15.35 -20.02 -7.71
C LEU A 380 -16.70 -20.75 -7.69
N GLU A 381 -16.68 -22.08 -7.75
CA GLU A 381 -17.88 -22.92 -7.84
C GLU A 381 -18.73 -22.92 -6.56
N LYS A 382 -18.15 -22.53 -5.42
CA LYS A 382 -18.81 -22.54 -4.11
C LYS A 382 -19.26 -21.16 -3.65
N LEU A 383 -19.05 -20.11 -4.45
CA LEU A 383 -19.27 -18.72 -4.06
C LEU A 383 -20.72 -18.27 -4.26
N HIS A 384 -21.28 -17.67 -3.22
CA HIS A 384 -22.62 -17.07 -3.22
C HIS A 384 -22.53 -15.62 -2.74
N GLY A 385 -22.76 -14.68 -3.67
CA GLY A 385 -22.80 -13.25 -3.38
C GLY A 385 -24.20 -12.80 -2.96
N VAL A 386 -24.33 -12.20 -1.78
CA VAL A 386 -25.59 -11.64 -1.27
C VAL A 386 -25.57 -10.13 -1.46
N VAL A 387 -26.31 -9.64 -2.44
CA VAL A 387 -26.34 -8.21 -2.78
C VAL A 387 -27.30 -7.48 -1.85
N GLN A 388 -26.82 -6.40 -1.23
CA GLN A 388 -27.61 -5.49 -0.43
C GLN A 388 -27.58 -4.10 -1.05
N ARG A 389 -28.75 -3.60 -1.43
CA ARG A 389 -28.88 -2.23 -1.91
C ARG A 389 -28.93 -1.28 -0.72
N ILE A 390 -28.04 -0.29 -0.74
CA ILE A 390 -27.94 0.73 0.30
C ILE A 390 -28.10 2.10 -0.35
N GLU A 391 -29.01 2.89 0.20
CA GLU A 391 -29.22 4.27 -0.22
C GLU A 391 -28.32 5.21 0.59
N MET A 392 -27.55 6.06 -0.11
CA MET A 392 -26.59 7.03 0.43
C MET A 392 -27.03 8.47 0.20
#